data_AF-A0A256JPT9-F1
#
_entry.id   AF-A0A256JPT9-F1
#
_cell.length_a   1.000
_cell.length_b   1.000
_cell.length_c   1.000
_cell.angle_alpha   90.00
_cell.angle_beta   90.00
_cell.angle_gamma   90.00
#
_symmetry.space_group_name_H-M   'P 1'
#
loop_
_entity.id
_entity.type
_entity.pdbx_description
1 polymer ?
#
loop_
_entity_poly.entity_id
_entity_poly.type
_entity_poly.pdbx_seq_one_letter_code
_entity_poly.pdbx_strand_id
1 'polypeptide(L)'
;MDSGGSTDMTLAFELKALKALADPNAVFNNARQWTEYVGVVSEKPTYVVTNFTRKHRVRQDFFSGPRGVEESLENISGQFDTDRHVFVGIDDEDEAVAEATDWEFLHVEDAAEAAEWTLATEDETDEAPEERARDDWP
;
A
#
# COMPACT_ATOMS: atom_id res chain seq x y z
N MET A 1 -20.45 -7.68 -25.46
CA MET A 1 -19.01 -8.02 -25.56
C MET A 1 -18.33 -6.84 -24.91
N ASP A 2 -18.26 -6.89 -23.59
CA ASP A 2 -17.77 -5.79 -22.78
C ASP A 2 -16.26 -5.94 -22.67
N SER A 3 -15.52 -5.19 -23.47
CA SER A 3 -14.12 -4.88 -23.23
C SER A 3 -14.06 -3.60 -22.41
N GLY A 4 -14.37 -3.70 -21.13
CA GLY A 4 -13.90 -2.75 -20.12
C GLY A 4 -12.69 -3.40 -19.46
N GLY A 5 -11.50 -2.81 -19.56
CA GLY A 5 -10.33 -3.29 -18.82
C GLY A 5 -10.75 -3.45 -17.36
N SER A 6 -10.62 -4.65 -16.82
CA SER A 6 -11.27 -5.03 -15.57
C SER A 6 -10.76 -4.13 -14.46
N THR A 7 -11.55 -3.11 -14.09
CA THR A 7 -11.36 -2.40 -12.83
C THR A 7 -11.56 -3.33 -11.65
N ASP A 8 -12.05 -4.54 -11.87
CA ASP A 8 -12.23 -5.62 -10.91
C ASP A 8 -10.89 -6.16 -10.34
N MET A 9 -10.19 -5.29 -9.62
CA MET A 9 -8.92 -5.54 -8.99
C MET A 9 -8.82 -4.76 -7.68
N THR A 10 -8.33 -5.43 -6.65
CA THR A 10 -7.92 -4.82 -5.40
C THR A 10 -6.39 -4.73 -5.33
N LEU A 11 -5.85 -3.53 -5.14
CA LEU A 11 -4.42 -3.26 -5.02
C LEU A 11 -4.05 -2.85 -3.60
N ALA A 12 -3.14 -3.58 -2.96
CA ALA A 12 -2.61 -3.25 -1.65
C ALA A 12 -1.13 -2.89 -1.75
N PHE A 13 -0.72 -1.79 -1.13
CA PHE A 13 0.70 -1.44 -0.97
C PHE A 13 1.17 -1.75 0.44
N GLU A 14 2.34 -2.35 0.58
CA GLU A 14 3.07 -2.26 1.84
C GLU A 14 3.54 -0.81 2.07
N LEU A 15 3.53 -0.35 3.32
CA LEU A 15 3.90 1.03 3.63
C LEU A 15 5.33 1.40 3.21
N LYS A 16 6.30 0.51 3.35
CA LYS A 16 7.68 0.69 2.87
C LYS A 16 7.71 0.80 1.35
N ALA A 17 6.96 -0.04 0.63
CA ALA A 17 6.83 0.06 -0.84
C ALA A 17 6.28 1.44 -1.24
N LEU A 18 5.21 1.89 -0.59
CA LEU A 18 4.63 3.20 -0.88
C LEU A 18 5.60 4.36 -0.54
N LYS A 19 6.44 4.20 0.49
CA LYS A 19 7.50 5.17 0.84
C LYS A 19 8.64 5.21 -0.17
N ALA A 20 8.85 4.16 -0.94
CA ALA A 20 9.84 4.13 -2.01
C ALA A 20 9.41 4.91 -3.26
N LEU A 21 8.16 5.41 -3.30
CA LEU A 21 7.62 6.18 -4.42
C LEU A 21 7.70 7.69 -4.12
N ALA A 22 8.11 8.48 -5.11
CA ALA A 22 8.35 9.92 -4.97
C ALA A 22 7.07 10.72 -4.67
N ASP A 23 5.93 10.31 -5.25
CA ASP A 23 4.63 10.94 -5.01
C ASP A 23 3.54 9.89 -4.74
N PRO A 24 3.34 9.48 -3.47
CA PRO A 24 2.29 8.54 -3.09
C PRO A 24 0.88 8.98 -3.48
N ASN A 25 0.61 10.29 -3.54
CA ASN A 25 -0.71 10.77 -3.96
C ASN A 25 -0.91 10.60 -5.46
N ALA A 26 0.09 10.93 -6.28
CA ALA A 26 0.04 10.68 -7.73
C ALA A 26 -0.13 9.19 -8.04
N VAL A 27 0.59 8.31 -7.34
CA VAL A 27 0.46 6.86 -7.43
C VAL A 27 -0.98 6.41 -7.17
N PHE A 28 -1.58 6.83 -6.05
CA PHE A 28 -2.96 6.46 -5.73
C PHE A 28 -3.97 7.03 -6.74
N ASN A 29 -3.79 8.25 -7.21
CA ASN A 29 -4.66 8.83 -8.24
C ASN A 29 -4.53 8.12 -9.60
N ASN A 30 -3.33 7.58 -9.90
CA ASN A 30 -3.11 6.75 -11.08
C ASN A 30 -3.78 5.37 -10.92
N ALA A 31 -3.49 4.67 -9.82
CA ALA A 31 -4.00 3.32 -9.57
C ALA A 31 -5.53 3.24 -9.60
N ARG A 32 -6.21 4.23 -8.99
CA ARG A 32 -7.68 4.35 -9.00
C ARG A 32 -8.34 4.44 -10.37
N GLN A 33 -7.57 4.68 -11.44
CA GLN A 33 -8.11 4.69 -12.80
C GLN A 33 -8.33 3.28 -13.36
N TRP A 34 -7.71 2.26 -12.77
CA TRP A 34 -7.71 0.88 -13.26
C TRP A 34 -7.90 -0.19 -12.16
N THR A 35 -8.00 0.21 -10.88
CA THR A 35 -8.38 -0.65 -9.75
C THR A 35 -9.73 -0.23 -9.16
N GLU A 36 -10.49 -1.18 -8.63
CA GLU A 36 -11.74 -0.92 -7.91
C GLU A 36 -11.42 -0.40 -6.50
N TYR A 37 -10.44 -1.04 -5.85
CA TYR A 37 -10.02 -0.69 -4.49
C TYR A 37 -8.50 -0.57 -4.42
N VAL A 38 -8.02 0.48 -3.74
CA VAL A 38 -6.60 0.65 -3.45
C VAL A 38 -6.37 1.05 -1.99
N GLY A 39 -5.40 0.40 -1.34
CA GLY A 39 -5.13 0.62 0.07
C GLY A 39 -3.69 0.40 0.50
N VAL A 40 -3.44 0.61 1.79
CA VAL A 40 -2.12 0.49 2.41
C VAL A 40 -2.19 -0.51 3.56
N VAL A 41 -1.32 -1.51 3.55
CA VAL A 41 -1.11 -2.47 4.63
C VAL A 41 0.29 -2.30 5.22
N SER A 42 0.46 -2.62 6.50
CA SER A 42 1.77 -2.61 7.16
C SER A 42 1.72 -3.28 8.51
N GLU A 43 2.86 -3.84 8.94
CA GLU A 43 3.15 -4.26 10.31
C GLU A 43 3.31 -3.07 11.28
N LYS A 44 3.46 -1.85 10.74
CA LYS A 44 3.57 -0.65 11.59
C LYS A 44 2.24 -0.34 12.27
N PRO A 45 2.27 0.25 13.48
CA PRO A 45 1.06 0.71 14.15
C PRO A 45 0.21 1.63 13.26
N THR A 46 -1.12 1.56 13.40
CA THR A 46 -2.07 2.33 12.57
C THR A 46 -1.80 3.84 12.57
N TYR A 47 -1.26 4.41 13.65
CA TYR A 47 -0.91 5.83 13.69
C TYR A 47 0.22 6.19 12.72
N VAL A 48 1.17 5.27 12.49
CA VAL A 48 2.28 5.47 11.54
C VAL A 48 1.73 5.53 10.11
N VAL A 49 0.89 4.55 9.76
CA VAL A 49 0.23 4.48 8.44
C VAL A 49 -0.61 5.73 8.22
N THR A 50 -1.50 6.06 9.16
CA THR A 50 -2.42 7.20 8.98
C THR A 50 -1.72 8.56 9.04
N ASN A 51 -0.60 8.71 9.74
CA ASN A 51 0.21 9.92 9.68
C ASN A 51 0.87 10.08 8.31
N PHE A 52 1.45 9.00 7.78
CA PHE A 52 2.03 9.01 6.44
C PHE A 52 0.98 9.35 5.39
N THR A 53 -0.15 8.65 5.37
CA THR A 53 -1.16 8.86 4.32
C THR A 53 -1.81 10.25 4.41
N ARG A 54 -2.00 10.81 5.62
CA ARG A 54 -2.41 12.21 5.77
C ARG A 54 -1.36 13.20 5.28
N LYS A 55 -0.09 13.03 5.65
CA LYS A 55 1.02 13.91 5.25
C LYS A 55 1.15 13.97 3.73
N HIS A 56 1.09 12.80 3.08
CA HIS A 56 1.21 12.66 1.64
C HIS A 56 -0.14 12.80 0.90
N ARG A 57 -1.24 13.14 1.60
CA ARG A 57 -2.59 13.32 1.01
C ARG A 57 -3.14 12.10 0.27
N VAL A 58 -2.67 10.91 0.62
CA VAL A 58 -3.13 9.64 0.08
C VAL A 58 -4.55 9.37 0.56
N ARG A 59 -5.46 9.16 -0.40
CA ARG A 59 -6.83 8.67 -0.12
C ARG A 59 -6.83 7.19 -0.41
N GLN A 60 -7.07 6.38 0.62
CA GLN A 60 -7.09 4.93 0.57
C GLN A 60 -8.51 4.43 0.85
N ASP A 61 -8.88 3.30 0.23
CA ASP A 61 -10.18 2.67 0.43
C ASP A 61 -10.18 1.76 1.68
N PHE A 62 -9.01 1.21 2.01
CA PHE A 62 -8.77 0.41 3.22
C PHE A 62 -7.38 0.67 3.83
N PHE A 63 -7.18 0.17 5.05
CA PHE A 63 -5.92 0.21 5.80
C PHE A 63 -5.69 -1.10 6.58
N SER A 64 -4.45 -1.37 6.99
CA SER A 64 -4.16 -2.52 7.83
C SER A 64 -4.94 -2.51 9.15
N GLY A 65 -5.48 -3.68 9.48
CA GLY A 65 -6.02 -3.95 10.80
C GLY A 65 -4.91 -4.05 11.85
N PRO A 66 -5.27 -4.15 13.14
CA PRO A 66 -4.30 -4.22 14.24
C PRO A 66 -3.52 -5.54 14.30
N ARG A 67 -3.77 -6.48 13.38
CA ARG A 67 -3.28 -7.87 13.46
C ARG A 67 -2.19 -8.20 12.43
N GLY A 68 -1.59 -7.19 11.79
CA GLY A 68 -0.49 -7.36 10.83
C GLY A 68 -0.96 -7.38 9.37
N VAL A 69 -0.01 -7.58 8.46
CA VAL A 69 -0.20 -7.55 7.00
C VAL A 69 -0.98 -8.78 6.53
N GLU A 70 -0.55 -9.99 6.91
CA GLU A 70 -1.16 -11.25 6.47
C GLU A 70 -2.66 -11.29 6.77
N GLU A 71 -3.04 -11.08 8.03
CA GLU A 71 -4.46 -11.08 8.40
C GLU A 71 -5.23 -9.90 7.77
N SER A 72 -4.55 -8.77 7.50
CA SER A 72 -5.21 -7.68 6.77
C SER A 72 -5.55 -8.12 5.35
N LEU A 73 -4.62 -8.75 4.63
CA LEU A 73 -4.83 -9.21 3.26
C LEU A 73 -5.94 -10.28 3.18
N GLU A 74 -5.97 -11.24 4.11
CA GLU A 74 -7.06 -12.23 4.21
C GLU A 74 -8.43 -11.56 4.46
N ASN A 75 -8.48 -10.58 5.37
CA ASN A 75 -9.71 -9.86 5.68
C ASN A 75 -10.17 -9.00 4.50
N ILE A 76 -9.24 -8.44 3.73
CA ILE A 76 -9.52 -7.58 2.57
C ILE A 76 -10.07 -8.42 1.42
N SER A 77 -9.43 -9.55 1.09
CA SER A 77 -9.92 -10.44 0.03
C SER A 77 -11.29 -11.04 0.35
N GLY A 78 -11.61 -11.26 1.63
CA GLY A 78 -12.95 -11.66 2.06
C GLY A 78 -14.01 -10.54 2.04
N GLN A 79 -13.59 -9.26 2.07
CA GLN A 79 -14.49 -8.10 2.11
C GLN A 79 -14.74 -7.49 0.72
N PHE A 80 -13.73 -7.50 -0.14
CA PHE A 80 -13.80 -6.96 -1.49
C PHE A 80 -13.86 -8.10 -2.48
N ASP A 81 -15.02 -8.29 -3.07
CA ASP A 81 -15.30 -9.35 -4.06
C ASP A 81 -14.77 -8.90 -5.43
N THR A 82 -13.45 -8.95 -5.60
CA THR A 82 -12.77 -8.67 -6.88
C THR A 82 -12.05 -9.90 -7.41
N ASP A 83 -12.06 -10.11 -8.73
CA ASP A 83 -11.43 -11.27 -9.37
C ASP A 83 -9.90 -11.32 -9.18
N ARG A 84 -9.23 -10.17 -9.00
CA ARG A 84 -7.77 -10.07 -8.91
C ARG A 84 -7.30 -9.27 -7.70
N HIS A 85 -6.35 -9.83 -6.96
CA HIS A 85 -5.73 -9.21 -5.78
C HIS A 85 -4.23 -9.07 -6.00
N VAL A 86 -3.69 -7.86 -5.93
CA VAL A 86 -2.27 -7.57 -6.13
C VAL A 86 -1.69 -6.87 -4.91
N PHE A 87 -0.61 -7.42 -4.37
CA PHE A 87 0.15 -6.86 -3.26
C PHE A 87 1.50 -6.34 -3.75
N VAL A 88 1.74 -5.05 -3.53
CA VAL A 88 2.99 -4.37 -3.90
C VAL A 88 3.89 -4.26 -2.67
N GLY A 89 5.02 -4.97 -2.69
CA GLY A 89 6.00 -5.03 -1.60
C GLY A 89 7.42 -4.71 -2.06
N ILE A 90 8.40 -4.95 -1.18
CA ILE A 90 9.83 -4.61 -1.42
C ILE A 90 10.82 -5.76 -1.18
N ASP A 91 10.40 -6.85 -0.54
CA ASP A 91 11.32 -7.91 -0.12
C ASP A 91 10.66 -9.29 -0.18
N ASP A 92 11.47 -10.33 -0.01
CA ASP A 92 11.02 -11.72 -0.05
C ASP A 92 10.03 -12.06 1.10
N GLU A 93 10.03 -11.27 2.19
CA GLU A 93 9.05 -11.45 3.28
C GLU A 93 7.66 -11.01 2.80
N ASP A 94 7.57 -9.87 2.09
CA ASP A 94 6.33 -9.42 1.46
C ASP A 94 5.83 -10.41 0.39
N GLU A 95 6.73 -11.00 -0.41
CA GLU A 95 6.36 -12.04 -1.40
C GLU A 95 5.77 -13.28 -0.73
N ALA A 96 6.39 -13.75 0.35
CA ALA A 96 5.90 -14.90 1.11
C ALA A 96 4.50 -14.65 1.72
N VAL A 97 4.24 -13.43 2.18
CA VAL A 97 2.91 -13.04 2.71
C VAL A 97 1.86 -12.98 1.60
N ALA A 98 2.21 -12.48 0.41
CA ALA A 98 1.31 -12.53 -0.75
C ALA A 98 0.95 -13.98 -1.11
N GLU A 99 1.94 -14.87 -1.22
CA GLU A 99 1.70 -16.29 -1.53
C GLU A 99 0.81 -16.95 -0.47
N ALA A 100 1.08 -16.70 0.83
CA ALA A 100 0.31 -17.28 1.93
C ALA A 100 -1.17 -16.84 1.94
N THR A 101 -1.48 -15.69 1.33
CA THR A 101 -2.82 -15.10 1.33
C THR A 101 -3.52 -15.20 -0.02
N ASP A 102 -2.94 -15.90 -1.00
CA ASP A 102 -3.40 -16.00 -2.39
C ASP A 102 -3.46 -14.64 -3.12
N TRP A 103 -2.58 -13.71 -2.78
CA TRP A 103 -2.39 -12.44 -3.49
C TRP A 103 -1.26 -12.55 -4.52
N GLU A 104 -1.41 -11.88 -5.66
CA GLU A 104 -0.31 -11.72 -6.62
C GLU A 104 0.73 -10.75 -6.06
N PHE A 105 1.97 -11.18 -5.93
CA PHE A 105 3.07 -10.30 -5.54
C PHE A 105 3.59 -9.48 -6.73
N LEU A 106 3.90 -8.20 -6.48
CA LEU A 106 4.61 -7.35 -7.42
C LEU A 106 5.64 -6.49 -6.66
N HIS A 107 6.91 -6.53 -7.07
CA HIS A 107 7.90 -5.67 -6.48
C HIS A 107 7.64 -4.19 -6.84
N VAL A 108 7.87 -3.25 -5.91
CA VAL A 108 7.57 -1.83 -6.14
C VAL A 108 8.29 -1.25 -7.35
N GLU A 109 9.51 -1.69 -7.63
CA GLU A 109 10.27 -1.23 -8.81
C GLU A 109 9.61 -1.65 -10.12
N ASP A 110 9.14 -2.90 -10.19
CA ASP A 110 8.42 -3.42 -11.36
C ASP A 110 7.05 -2.72 -11.52
N ALA A 111 6.36 -2.49 -10.40
CA ALA A 111 5.11 -1.75 -10.39
C ALA A 111 5.31 -0.31 -10.89
N ALA A 112 6.37 0.34 -10.43
CA ALA A 112 6.72 1.70 -10.83
C ALA A 112 7.10 1.78 -12.31
N GLU A 113 7.87 0.82 -12.82
CA GLU A 113 8.18 0.74 -14.26
C GLU A 113 6.91 0.54 -15.09
N ALA A 114 6.06 -0.42 -14.70
CA ALA A 114 4.84 -0.75 -15.45
C ALA A 114 3.81 0.38 -15.47
N ALA A 115 3.71 1.16 -14.39
CA ALA A 115 2.73 2.24 -14.24
C ALA A 115 3.30 3.64 -14.44
N GLU A 116 4.57 3.74 -14.87
CA GLU A 116 5.31 4.98 -15.06
C GLU A 116 5.36 5.86 -13.79
N TRP A 117 5.50 5.24 -12.62
CA TRP A 117 5.70 5.93 -11.35
C TRP A 117 7.18 6.20 -11.10
N THR A 118 7.45 7.33 -10.44
CA THR A 118 8.81 7.73 -10.07
C THR A 118 9.15 7.19 -8.68
N LEU A 119 10.28 6.49 -8.57
CA LEU A 119 10.86 6.11 -7.28
C LEU A 119 11.46 7.34 -6.58
N ALA A 120 11.36 7.38 -5.26
CA ALA A 120 11.95 8.42 -4.42
C ALA A 120 13.48 8.37 -4.54
N THR A 121 14.11 9.54 -4.54
CA THR A 121 15.58 9.64 -4.42
C THR A 121 16.00 9.51 -2.96
N GLU A 122 17.24 9.08 -2.67
CA GLU A 122 17.71 8.79 -1.30
C GLU A 122 17.48 9.95 -0.30
N ASP A 123 17.42 11.20 -0.77
CA ASP A 123 17.15 12.40 0.03
C ASP A 123 15.67 12.57 0.46
N GLU A 124 14.73 11.88 -0.17
CA GLU A 124 13.28 12.03 0.06
C GLU A 124 12.70 10.99 1.02
N THR A 125 13.41 9.87 1.22
CA THR A 125 12.98 8.75 2.09
C THR A 125 13.15 9.00 3.59
N ASP A 126 13.84 10.08 3.98
CA ASP A 126 14.21 10.33 5.38
C ASP A 126 13.25 11.32 6.05
N GLU A 127 12.13 10.80 6.56
CA GLU A 127 11.44 11.45 7.68
C GLU A 127 10.66 10.39 8.46
N ALA A 128 11.39 9.57 9.22
CA ALA A 128 10.83 9.00 10.43
C ALA A 128 10.42 10.17 11.34
N PRO A 129 9.15 10.30 11.78
CA PRO A 129 8.86 11.20 12.86
C PRO A 129 9.62 10.64 14.06
N GLU A 130 10.62 11.38 14.53
CA GLU A 130 11.14 11.20 15.87
C GLU A 130 9.93 11.08 16.80
N GLU A 131 9.84 9.96 17.51
CA GLU A 131 8.93 9.81 18.64
C GLU A 131 9.26 10.93 19.62
N ARG A 132 8.59 12.08 19.48
CA ARG A 132 8.31 12.93 20.63
C ARG A 132 7.30 12.16 21.46
N ALA A 133 7.83 11.23 22.25
CA ALA A 133 7.24 10.87 23.52
C ALA A 133 6.91 12.20 24.21
N ARG A 134 5.63 12.58 24.20
CA ARG A 134 5.12 13.70 24.97
C ARG A 134 5.08 13.25 26.42
N ASP A 135 6.23 13.32 27.07
CA ASP A 135 6.43 13.11 28.51
C ASP A 135 6.08 14.36 29.35
N ASP A 136 5.15 15.20 28.86
CA ASP A 136 4.71 16.40 29.56
C ASP A 136 3.18 16.48 29.53
N TRP A 137 2.57 15.70 30.43
CA TRP A 137 1.20 15.88 30.88
C TRP A 137 1.24 16.43 32.33
N PRO A 138 0.79 17.68 32.59
CA PRO A 138 0.71 18.24 33.93
C PRO A 138 -0.47 17.70 34.76
#